data_AF-A0A172YW34-F1
#
_entry.id   AF-A0A172YW34-F1
#
_cell.length_a   1.000
_cell.length_b   1.000
_cell.length_c   1.000
_cell.angle_alpha   90.00
_cell.angle_beta   90.00
_cell.angle_gamma   90.00
#
_symmetry.space_group_name_H-M   'P 1'
#
loop_
_entity.id
_entity.type
_entity.pdbx_description
1 polymer ?
#
loop_
_entity_poly.entity_id
_entity_poly.type
_entity_poly.pdbx_seq_one_letter_code
_entity_poly.pdbx_strand_id
1 'polypeptide(L)'
;MTTRTRILTGITTTGTPHLGNYAGAIRPAILASQDANADSFYFLADYHALIKCDDPQRIQRSRMEIAATWLAGGLDVNRVTFYRQSDIPEIPELTWLLTCVAAKGLLNRAHAYKASVDKNVESGEDPDAGITMGLYSYPVLMAADILMFNAHKVPVGRDQIQHVEMARDIGQRFNHLFGNGKEFFTMPEALIEESVATLPGLDGRKMSKSYDNTIPLFTSAKDMKDAISRIVTDSRAPGESKDPSKSHLFTLYQAFAGKNKAEEMRLDLLGGLGWGEAKKRLFLLLDDQLGDARERYHKLMSRPSEMEDLLLIGAKKARAVAAPFLEELREAVGLRSFITQSTAPTNTKKKAPKAARFVSFRDLDGFKFRLLAEDGTELLVSNPFADGKEVGFVTKSLLSQSFIDLSRGIDEVVLHVNNKPVAYSRKYSSFNELEDAFEKALKSIRQLKLNDSLS
;
A
#
# COMPACT_ATOMS: atom_id res chain seq x y z
N MET A 1 22.78 3.33 -2.32
CA MET A 1 21.82 3.16 -3.42
C MET A 1 20.90 4.36 -3.39
N THR A 2 20.84 5.15 -4.46
CA THR A 2 19.90 6.28 -4.55
C THR A 2 18.48 5.72 -4.54
N THR A 3 17.77 5.87 -3.43
CA THR A 3 16.38 5.42 -3.28
C THR A 3 15.49 6.21 -4.24
N ARG A 4 15.11 5.60 -5.36
CA ARG A 4 14.15 6.20 -6.30
C ARG A 4 12.84 6.49 -5.57
N THR A 5 12.22 7.63 -5.88
CA THR A 5 10.94 7.99 -5.29
C THR A 5 9.84 7.21 -6.00
N ARG A 6 9.16 6.33 -5.28
CA ARG A 6 7.99 5.63 -5.81
C ARG A 6 6.78 6.54 -5.87
N ILE A 7 6.22 6.69 -7.07
CA ILE A 7 5.07 7.55 -7.36
C ILE A 7 3.96 6.66 -7.87
N LEU A 8 2.77 6.71 -7.26
CA LEU A 8 1.64 5.87 -7.65
C LEU A 8 0.44 6.73 -8.06
N THR A 9 -0.08 6.50 -9.25
CA THR A 9 -1.23 7.22 -9.82
C THR A 9 -2.34 6.25 -10.21
N GLY A 10 -3.50 6.39 -9.57
CA GLY A 10 -4.71 5.69 -9.95
C GLY A 10 -5.47 6.42 -11.04
N ILE A 11 -5.83 5.69 -12.10
CA ILE A 11 -6.55 6.20 -13.26
C ILE A 11 -7.96 5.67 -13.21
N THR A 12 -8.94 6.55 -12.97
CA THR A 12 -10.34 6.17 -12.90
C THR A 12 -10.86 5.69 -14.25
N THR A 13 -11.48 4.51 -14.27
CA THR A 13 -11.97 3.90 -15.51
C THR A 13 -13.42 4.25 -15.81
N THR A 14 -13.78 5.54 -15.75
CA THR A 14 -15.15 6.02 -16.02
C THR A 14 -15.24 6.91 -17.27
N GLY A 15 -15.37 6.26 -18.43
CA GLY A 15 -15.62 6.82 -19.76
C GLY A 15 -14.38 7.29 -20.52
N THR A 16 -14.59 7.68 -21.77
CA THR A 16 -13.54 8.06 -22.75
C THR A 16 -12.78 9.34 -22.40
N PRO A 17 -11.43 9.37 -22.39
CA PRO A 17 -10.67 10.61 -22.18
C PRO A 17 -10.96 11.71 -23.22
N HIS A 18 -10.94 12.96 -22.78
CA HIS A 18 -11.03 14.15 -23.63
C HIS A 18 -9.77 15.02 -23.54
N LEU A 19 -9.67 16.05 -24.38
CA LEU A 19 -8.50 16.93 -24.48
C LEU A 19 -8.09 17.54 -23.12
N GLY A 20 -9.09 17.91 -22.31
CA GLY A 20 -8.88 18.37 -20.93
C GLY A 20 -8.18 17.34 -20.03
N ASN A 21 -8.51 16.05 -20.13
CA ASN A 21 -7.79 15.01 -19.38
C ASN A 21 -6.36 14.84 -19.88
N TYR A 22 -6.16 14.92 -21.21
CA TYR A 22 -4.85 14.78 -21.80
C TYR A 22 -3.90 15.89 -21.35
N ALA A 23 -4.28 17.15 -21.54
CA ALA A 23 -3.46 18.28 -21.13
C ALA A 23 -3.33 18.38 -19.60
N GLY A 24 -4.39 18.01 -18.88
CA GLY A 24 -4.49 18.19 -17.45
C GLY A 24 -3.80 17.13 -16.60
N ALA A 25 -3.71 15.89 -17.09
CA ALA A 25 -3.22 14.79 -16.26
C ALA A 25 -2.34 13.83 -17.05
N ILE A 26 -2.77 13.38 -18.23
CA ILE A 26 -2.07 12.31 -18.95
C ILE A 26 -0.71 12.78 -19.48
N ARG A 27 -0.66 13.92 -20.17
CA ARG A 27 0.58 14.48 -20.72
C ARG A 27 1.58 14.85 -19.62
N PRO A 28 1.21 15.60 -18.55
CA PRO A 28 2.11 15.85 -17.42
C PRO A 28 2.62 14.56 -16.76
N ALA A 29 1.73 13.58 -16.51
CA ALA A 29 2.12 12.32 -15.89
C ALA A 29 3.11 11.52 -16.75
N ILE A 30 2.90 11.44 -18.08
CA ILE A 30 3.84 10.79 -19.00
C ILE A 30 5.20 11.50 -18.98
N LEU A 31 5.23 12.84 -18.99
CA LEU A 31 6.47 13.61 -18.90
C LEU A 31 7.17 13.41 -17.56
N ALA A 32 6.45 13.44 -16.44
CA ALA A 32 6.98 13.20 -15.10
C ALA A 32 7.52 11.76 -14.96
N SER A 33 6.88 10.80 -15.61
CA SER A 33 7.38 9.42 -15.71
C SER A 33 8.71 9.32 -16.46
N GLN A 34 9.15 10.41 -17.10
CA GLN A 34 10.46 10.72 -17.72
C GLN A 34 11.66 10.76 -16.75
N ASP A 35 11.43 11.09 -15.47
CA ASP A 35 12.51 11.39 -14.51
C ASP A 35 13.26 10.12 -14.08
N ALA A 36 14.59 10.12 -14.16
CA ALA A 36 15.44 8.98 -13.78
C ALA A 36 15.36 8.61 -12.28
N ASN A 37 14.89 9.54 -11.44
CA ASN A 37 14.70 9.35 -10.01
C ASN A 37 13.29 8.86 -9.65
N ALA A 38 12.36 8.82 -10.61
CA ALA A 38 10.99 8.35 -10.41
C ALA A 38 10.88 6.84 -10.65
N ASP A 39 10.24 6.15 -9.71
CA ASP A 39 9.74 4.78 -9.86
C ASP A 39 8.21 4.84 -9.98
N SER A 40 7.71 5.02 -11.21
CA SER A 40 6.30 5.35 -11.44
C SER A 40 5.42 4.11 -11.64
N PHE A 41 4.32 4.09 -10.90
CA PHE A 41 3.25 3.10 -10.98
C PHE A 41 1.98 3.80 -11.47
N TYR A 42 1.40 3.28 -12.54
CA TYR A 42 0.13 3.74 -13.09
C TYR A 42 -0.82 2.55 -13.12
N PHE A 43 -2.04 2.72 -12.62
CA PHE A 43 -3.00 1.62 -12.65
C PHE A 43 -4.39 2.06 -13.08
N LEU A 44 -5.06 1.18 -13.82
CA LEU A 44 -6.47 1.31 -14.16
C LEU A 44 -7.28 0.87 -12.95
N ALA A 45 -7.92 1.82 -12.27
CA ALA A 45 -8.72 1.60 -11.07
C ALA A 45 -10.10 1.01 -11.42
N ASP A 46 -10.11 -0.24 -11.90
CA ASP A 46 -11.30 -0.91 -12.41
C ASP A 46 -12.18 -1.57 -11.35
N TYR A 47 -11.67 -1.91 -10.15
CA TYR A 47 -12.56 -2.22 -9.03
C TYR A 47 -13.29 -0.98 -8.52
N HIS A 48 -12.62 0.18 -8.48
CA HIS A 48 -13.27 1.44 -8.10
C HIS A 48 -14.39 1.87 -9.06
N ALA A 49 -14.33 1.47 -10.33
CA ALA A 49 -15.37 1.79 -11.31
C ALA A 49 -16.71 1.12 -10.99
N LEU A 50 -16.69 -0.06 -10.34
CA LEU A 50 -17.90 -0.79 -9.92
C LEU A 50 -18.77 -0.01 -8.93
N ILE A 51 -18.20 0.99 -8.25
CA ILE A 51 -18.94 1.82 -7.28
C ILE A 51 -19.86 2.83 -7.98
N LYS A 52 -19.46 3.29 -9.18
CA LYS A 52 -20.10 4.42 -9.88
C LYS A 52 -20.83 4.00 -11.16
N CYS A 53 -20.59 2.78 -11.64
CA CYS A 53 -21.10 2.29 -12.90
C CYS A 53 -21.59 0.86 -12.73
N ASP A 54 -22.85 0.63 -13.06
CA ASP A 54 -23.54 -0.65 -13.04
C ASP A 54 -23.57 -1.34 -14.41
N ASP A 55 -23.22 -0.62 -15.48
CA ASP A 55 -23.09 -1.13 -16.86
C ASP A 55 -21.72 -1.82 -17.10
N PRO A 56 -21.66 -3.17 -17.22
CA PRO A 56 -20.41 -3.89 -17.42
C PRO A 56 -19.74 -3.60 -18.77
N GLN A 57 -20.53 -3.42 -19.84
CA GLN A 57 -20.01 -3.10 -21.17
C GLN A 57 -19.35 -1.72 -21.18
N ARG A 58 -19.92 -0.76 -20.45
CA ARG A 58 -19.32 0.57 -20.29
C ARG A 58 -18.00 0.52 -19.53
N ILE A 59 -17.90 -0.29 -18.47
CA ILE A 59 -16.64 -0.50 -17.74
C ILE A 59 -15.59 -1.12 -18.67
N GLN A 60 -15.93 -2.20 -19.36
CA GLN A 60 -15.02 -2.87 -20.29
C GLN A 60 -14.51 -1.91 -21.37
N ARG A 61 -15.41 -1.18 -22.04
CA ARG A 61 -15.04 -0.19 -23.07
C ARG A 61 -14.13 0.89 -22.50
N SER A 62 -14.50 1.45 -21.36
CA SER A 62 -13.74 2.51 -20.69
C SER A 62 -12.32 2.07 -20.32
N ARG A 63 -12.15 0.85 -19.78
CA ARG A 63 -10.84 0.27 -19.47
C ARG A 63 -9.96 0.22 -20.71
N MET A 64 -10.50 -0.26 -21.84
CA MET A 64 -9.78 -0.35 -23.11
C MET A 64 -9.39 1.04 -23.65
N GLU A 65 -10.35 1.97 -23.72
CA GLU A 65 -10.12 3.31 -24.26
C GLU A 65 -9.07 4.08 -23.43
N ILE A 66 -9.10 3.94 -22.11
CA ILE A 66 -8.13 4.60 -21.23
C ILE A 66 -6.76 3.96 -21.38
N ALA A 67 -6.66 2.63 -21.36
CA ALA A 67 -5.40 1.94 -21.58
C ALA A 67 -4.74 2.35 -22.90
N ALA A 68 -5.52 2.29 -23.99
CA ALA A 68 -5.08 2.71 -25.32
C ALA A 68 -4.67 4.19 -25.33
N THR A 69 -5.38 5.06 -24.61
CA THR A 69 -5.05 6.49 -24.54
C THR A 69 -3.68 6.74 -23.92
N TRP A 70 -3.38 6.10 -22.79
CA TRP A 70 -2.09 6.26 -22.11
C TRP A 70 -0.93 5.72 -22.93
N LEU A 71 -1.11 4.53 -23.53
CA LEU A 71 -0.11 3.91 -24.42
C LEU A 71 0.12 4.76 -25.68
N ALA A 72 -0.96 5.21 -26.32
CA ALA A 72 -0.89 6.07 -27.51
C ALA A 72 -0.23 7.43 -27.21
N GLY A 73 -0.47 7.98 -26.01
CA GLY A 73 0.16 9.19 -25.50
C GLY A 73 1.66 9.06 -25.22
N GLY A 74 2.22 7.86 -25.30
CA GLY A 74 3.67 7.61 -25.17
C GLY A 74 4.11 7.15 -23.78
N LEU A 75 3.22 6.59 -22.97
CA LEU A 75 3.61 5.95 -21.71
C LEU A 75 4.54 4.75 -22.00
N ASP A 76 5.79 4.83 -21.55
CA ASP A 76 6.78 3.76 -21.75
C ASP A 76 6.64 2.66 -20.68
N VAL A 77 5.95 1.57 -21.05
CA VAL A 77 5.73 0.41 -20.17
C VAL A 77 7.01 -0.35 -19.79
N ASN A 78 8.14 -0.11 -20.46
CA ASN A 78 9.42 -0.69 -20.04
C ASN A 78 9.96 0.04 -18.82
N ARG A 79 9.74 1.35 -18.76
CA ARG A 79 10.18 2.25 -17.69
C ARG A 79 9.26 2.23 -16.47
N VAL A 80 7.95 2.23 -16.70
CA VAL A 80 6.94 2.30 -15.64
C VAL A 80 6.33 0.92 -15.34
N THR A 81 5.63 0.82 -14.21
CA THR A 81 4.73 -0.31 -13.93
C THR A 81 3.30 0.12 -14.25
N PHE A 82 2.75 -0.35 -15.38
CA PHE A 82 1.41 -0.01 -15.86
C PHE A 82 0.48 -1.23 -15.88
N TYR A 83 -0.57 -1.25 -15.07
CA TYR A 83 -1.37 -2.47 -14.83
C TYR A 83 -2.86 -2.17 -14.59
N ARG A 84 -3.69 -3.22 -14.56
CA ARG A 84 -5.09 -3.13 -14.10
C ARG A 84 -5.17 -3.50 -12.63
N GLN A 85 -5.97 -2.78 -11.85
CA GLN A 85 -6.20 -3.11 -10.44
C GLN A 85 -6.69 -4.55 -10.28
N SER A 86 -7.60 -4.99 -11.17
CA SER A 86 -8.14 -6.35 -11.18
C SER A 86 -7.14 -7.46 -11.46
N ASP A 87 -5.95 -7.15 -11.99
CA ASP A 87 -4.92 -8.15 -12.27
C ASP A 87 -4.02 -8.44 -11.06
N ILE A 88 -4.21 -7.71 -9.95
CA ILE A 88 -3.44 -7.83 -8.72
C ILE A 88 -4.33 -8.46 -7.64
N PRO A 89 -4.41 -9.81 -7.56
CA PRO A 89 -5.26 -10.50 -6.59
C PRO A 89 -4.87 -10.20 -5.13
N GLU A 90 -3.66 -9.69 -4.90
CA GLU A 90 -3.17 -9.30 -3.58
C GLU A 90 -3.89 -8.05 -3.03
N ILE A 91 -4.39 -7.15 -3.90
CA ILE A 91 -5.05 -5.90 -3.48
C ILE A 91 -6.36 -6.15 -2.70
N PRO A 92 -7.29 -6.99 -3.17
CA PRO A 92 -8.49 -7.35 -2.40
C PRO A 92 -8.17 -7.96 -1.03
N GLU A 93 -7.14 -8.81 -0.94
CA GLU A 93 -6.75 -9.41 0.33
C GLU A 93 -6.18 -8.37 1.30
N LEU A 94 -5.27 -7.51 0.83
CA LEU A 94 -4.78 -6.39 1.65
C LEU A 94 -5.93 -5.47 2.07
N THR A 95 -6.88 -5.20 1.19
CA THR A 95 -8.08 -4.40 1.50
C THR A 95 -8.82 -4.99 2.70
N TRP A 96 -8.95 -6.31 2.77
CA TRP A 96 -9.56 -6.97 3.93
C TRP A 96 -8.73 -6.79 5.21
N LEU A 97 -7.42 -7.01 5.14
CA LEU A 97 -6.52 -6.80 6.30
C LEU A 97 -6.61 -5.36 6.83
N LEU A 98 -6.62 -4.37 5.93
CA LEU A 98 -6.75 -2.96 6.27
C LEU A 98 -8.15 -2.62 6.79
N THR A 99 -9.20 -3.28 6.30
CA THR A 99 -10.58 -3.11 6.80
C THR A 99 -10.67 -3.47 8.28
N CYS A 100 -10.00 -4.54 8.71
CA CYS A 100 -9.98 -4.97 10.12
C CYS A 100 -9.33 -3.96 11.07
N VAL A 101 -8.52 -3.03 10.56
CA VAL A 101 -7.89 -1.97 11.36
C VAL A 101 -8.49 -0.58 11.11
N ALA A 102 -9.18 -0.35 9.99
CA ALA A 102 -9.81 0.93 9.70
C ALA A 102 -10.95 1.21 10.69
N ALA A 103 -10.85 2.34 11.41
CA ALA A 103 -11.90 2.73 12.33
C ALA A 103 -13.15 3.19 11.56
N LYS A 104 -14.34 2.66 11.91
CA LYS A 104 -15.62 3.11 11.33
C LYS A 104 -15.78 4.64 11.36
N GLY A 105 -15.36 5.28 12.45
CA GLY A 105 -15.42 6.73 12.60
C GLY A 105 -14.59 7.52 11.57
N LEU A 106 -13.48 6.94 11.07
CA LEU A 106 -12.70 7.53 9.99
C LEU A 106 -13.51 7.55 8.69
N LEU A 107 -14.15 6.43 8.35
CA LEU A 107 -14.99 6.30 7.16
C LEU A 107 -16.26 7.13 7.23
N ASN A 108 -16.88 7.25 8.41
CA ASN A 108 -18.01 8.16 8.64
C ASN A 108 -17.69 9.63 8.28
N ARG A 109 -16.42 10.03 8.27
CA ARG A 109 -15.98 11.40 7.96
C ARG A 109 -15.52 11.59 6.51
N ALA A 110 -15.48 10.51 5.71
CA ALA A 110 -15.09 10.59 4.31
C ALA A 110 -16.05 11.51 3.54
N HIS A 111 -15.50 12.45 2.77
CA HIS A 111 -16.29 13.49 2.09
C HIS A 111 -17.37 12.93 1.18
N ALA A 112 -17.08 11.86 0.44
CA ALA A 112 -18.05 11.24 -0.46
C ALA A 112 -19.25 10.65 0.29
N TYR A 113 -19.01 9.94 1.40
CA TYR A 113 -20.09 9.40 2.23
C TYR A 113 -20.91 10.52 2.87
N LYS A 114 -20.24 11.49 3.51
CA LYS A 114 -20.91 12.63 4.13
C LYS A 114 -21.77 13.42 3.14
N ALA A 115 -21.27 13.71 1.96
CA ALA A 115 -22.02 14.45 0.95
C ALA A 115 -23.29 13.69 0.49
N SER A 116 -23.24 12.35 0.41
CA SER A 116 -24.43 11.53 0.13
C SER A 116 -25.42 11.56 1.28
N VAL A 117 -24.94 11.44 2.52
CA VAL A 117 -25.79 11.53 3.73
C VAL A 117 -26.47 12.90 3.83
N ASP A 118 -25.71 13.98 3.67
CA ASP A 118 -26.22 15.35 3.77
C ASP A 118 -27.33 15.58 2.73
N LYS A 119 -27.14 15.10 1.49
CA LYS A 119 -28.16 15.18 0.43
C LYS A 119 -29.43 14.39 0.77
N ASN A 120 -29.30 13.20 1.36
CA ASN A 120 -30.46 12.38 1.74
C ASN A 120 -31.24 13.05 2.87
N VAL A 121 -30.55 13.58 3.88
CA VAL A 121 -31.16 14.31 5.00
C VAL A 121 -31.87 15.58 4.52
N GLU A 122 -31.26 16.35 3.62
CA GLU A 122 -31.89 17.52 2.99
C GLU A 122 -33.16 17.15 2.20
N SER A 123 -33.20 15.93 1.64
CA SER A 123 -34.34 15.41 0.89
C SER A 123 -35.39 14.73 1.80
N GLY A 124 -35.17 14.67 3.11
CA GLY A 124 -36.05 13.99 4.07
C GLY A 124 -36.03 12.47 3.98
N GLU A 125 -35.01 11.89 3.35
CA GLU A 125 -34.81 10.45 3.23
C GLU A 125 -33.99 9.88 4.40
N ASP A 126 -33.92 8.55 4.49
CA ASP A 126 -32.99 7.87 5.41
C ASP A 126 -31.54 8.31 5.10
N PRO A 127 -30.71 8.66 6.10
CA PRO A 127 -29.33 9.10 5.89
C PRO A 127 -28.51 8.20 4.96
N ASP A 128 -28.71 6.88 5.04
CA ASP A 128 -27.98 5.88 4.25
C ASP A 128 -28.75 5.41 2.99
N ALA A 129 -29.86 6.07 2.62
CA ALA A 129 -30.63 5.75 1.42
C ALA A 129 -29.74 5.74 0.16
N GLY A 130 -29.75 4.62 -0.57
CA GLY A 130 -28.95 4.45 -1.80
C GLY A 130 -27.44 4.42 -1.60
N ILE A 131 -26.93 4.43 -0.37
CA ILE A 131 -25.51 4.35 -0.06
C ILE A 131 -25.08 2.88 0.00
N THR A 132 -24.19 2.48 -0.89
CA THR A 132 -23.64 1.12 -0.90
C THR A 132 -22.40 0.99 -0.01
N MET A 133 -22.10 -0.23 0.44
CA MET A 133 -20.84 -0.52 1.12
C MET A 133 -19.61 -0.21 0.25
N GLY A 134 -19.75 -0.26 -1.08
CA GLY A 134 -18.72 0.18 -2.01
C GLY A 134 -18.42 1.67 -1.85
N LEU A 135 -19.44 2.54 -1.85
CA LEU A 135 -19.26 3.98 -1.63
C LEU A 135 -18.71 4.29 -0.23
N TYR A 136 -19.13 3.53 0.78
CA TYR A 136 -18.66 3.73 2.14
C TYR A 136 -17.20 3.27 2.35
N SER A 137 -16.80 2.16 1.72
CA SER A 137 -15.54 1.45 2.04
C SER A 137 -14.42 1.67 1.03
N TYR A 138 -14.67 2.29 -0.13
CA TYR A 138 -13.61 2.50 -1.14
C TYR A 138 -12.37 3.27 -0.67
N PRO A 139 -12.41 4.15 0.36
CA PRO A 139 -11.17 4.73 0.87
C PRO A 139 -10.20 3.67 1.42
N VAL A 140 -10.71 2.52 1.91
CA VAL A 140 -9.87 1.40 2.36
C VAL A 140 -9.26 0.66 1.16
N LEU A 141 -10.03 0.46 0.08
CA LEU A 141 -9.50 -0.10 -1.17
C LEU A 141 -8.42 0.80 -1.77
N MET A 142 -8.64 2.12 -1.77
CA MET A 142 -7.65 3.09 -2.23
C MET A 142 -6.41 3.10 -1.33
N ALA A 143 -6.57 2.94 -0.02
CA ALA A 143 -5.44 2.76 0.89
C ALA A 143 -4.66 1.48 0.54
N ALA A 144 -5.33 0.37 0.24
CA ALA A 144 -4.67 -0.86 -0.19
C ALA A 144 -3.89 -0.66 -1.50
N ASP A 145 -4.46 0.04 -2.49
CA ASP A 145 -3.78 0.36 -3.75
C ASP A 145 -2.46 1.12 -3.52
N ILE A 146 -2.48 2.09 -2.60
CA ILE A 146 -1.31 2.94 -2.29
C ILE A 146 -0.26 2.17 -1.46
N LEU A 147 -0.72 1.50 -0.40
CA LEU A 147 0.13 0.87 0.60
C LEU A 147 0.75 -0.45 0.10
N MET A 148 0.06 -1.19 -0.79
CA MET A 148 0.59 -2.43 -1.40
C MET A 148 1.96 -2.22 -2.06
N PHE A 149 2.16 -1.03 -2.64
CA PHE A 149 3.40 -0.69 -3.31
C PHE A 149 4.28 0.24 -2.50
N ASN A 150 3.93 0.60 -1.25
CA ASN A 150 4.69 1.56 -0.44
C ASN A 150 5.02 2.84 -1.22
N ALA A 151 3.99 3.44 -1.84
CA ALA A 151 4.17 4.67 -2.58
C ALA A 151 4.62 5.81 -1.66
N HIS A 152 5.64 6.56 -2.07
CA HIS A 152 6.12 7.72 -1.34
C HIS A 152 5.27 8.95 -1.67
N LYS A 153 4.89 9.10 -2.95
CA LYS A 153 4.08 10.21 -3.45
C LYS A 153 2.88 9.70 -4.24
N VAL A 154 1.74 10.34 -4.05
CA VAL A 154 0.50 10.03 -4.77
C VAL A 154 0.00 11.32 -5.43
N PRO A 155 0.17 11.48 -6.76
CA PRO A 155 -0.34 12.63 -7.49
C PRO A 155 -1.88 12.65 -7.44
N VAL A 156 -2.44 13.69 -6.85
CA VAL A 156 -3.88 13.80 -6.64
C VAL A 156 -4.39 15.23 -6.80
N GLY A 157 -5.69 15.38 -7.07
CA GLY A 157 -6.38 16.66 -6.94
C GLY A 157 -6.52 17.07 -5.47
N ARG A 158 -6.71 18.38 -5.22
CA ARG A 158 -6.92 18.90 -3.85
C ARG A 158 -8.11 18.25 -3.13
N ASP A 159 -9.13 17.85 -3.89
CA ASP A 159 -10.32 17.14 -3.41
C ASP A 159 -10.06 15.71 -2.94
N GLN A 160 -8.91 15.12 -3.29
CA GLN A 160 -8.54 13.74 -2.96
C GLN A 160 -7.43 13.65 -1.89
N ILE A 161 -7.01 14.79 -1.30
CA ILE A 161 -6.00 14.82 -0.22
C ILE A 161 -6.46 13.95 0.96
N GLN A 162 -7.76 14.04 1.31
CA GLN A 162 -8.34 13.27 2.41
C GLN A 162 -8.12 11.75 2.22
N HIS A 163 -8.18 11.23 0.99
CA HIS A 163 -7.95 9.81 0.75
C HIS A 163 -6.51 9.38 1.05
N VAL A 164 -5.54 10.23 0.73
CA VAL A 164 -4.13 9.98 1.05
C VAL A 164 -3.92 10.05 2.56
N GLU A 165 -4.55 11.00 3.25
CA GLU A 165 -4.53 11.09 4.72
C GLU A 165 -5.15 9.84 5.37
N MET A 166 -6.29 9.37 4.87
CA MET A 166 -6.92 8.14 5.34
C MET A 166 -6.01 6.91 5.13
N ALA A 167 -5.30 6.84 3.99
CA ALA A 167 -4.32 5.77 3.73
C ALA A 167 -3.17 5.81 4.75
N ARG A 168 -2.67 7.01 5.10
CA ARG A 168 -1.67 7.18 6.16
C ARG A 168 -2.20 6.68 7.51
N ASP A 169 -3.37 7.15 7.94
CA ASP A 169 -3.96 6.78 9.23
C ASP A 169 -4.16 5.26 9.36
N ILE A 170 -4.68 4.63 8.30
CA ILE A 170 -4.89 3.18 8.23
C ILE A 170 -3.55 2.44 8.28
N GLY A 171 -2.56 2.87 7.49
CA GLY A 171 -1.23 2.27 7.46
C GLY A 171 -0.47 2.40 8.78
N GLN A 172 -0.52 3.57 9.43
CA GLN A 172 0.07 3.79 10.76
C GLN A 172 -0.56 2.87 11.80
N ARG A 173 -1.89 2.73 11.77
CA ARG A 173 -2.59 1.85 12.68
C ARG A 173 -2.23 0.38 12.46
N PHE A 174 -2.08 -0.07 11.22
CA PHE A 174 -1.60 -1.41 10.92
C PHE A 174 -0.17 -1.63 11.46
N ASN A 175 0.76 -0.72 11.17
CA ASN A 175 2.13 -0.76 11.70
C ASN A 175 2.15 -0.81 13.23
N HIS A 176 1.29 -0.04 13.90
CA HIS A 176 1.21 -0.05 15.37
C HIS A 176 0.71 -1.39 15.92
N LEU A 177 -0.32 -1.98 15.32
CA LEU A 177 -0.95 -3.20 15.81
C LEU A 177 -0.13 -4.46 15.51
N PHE A 178 0.45 -4.55 14.30
CA PHE A 178 1.08 -5.77 13.79
C PHE A 178 2.57 -5.63 13.51
N GLY A 179 3.13 -4.41 13.54
CA GLY A 179 4.54 -4.13 13.23
C GLY A 179 5.54 -4.77 14.19
N ASN A 180 5.21 -4.87 15.48
CA ASN A 180 6.15 -5.33 16.52
C ASN A 180 7.54 -4.65 16.42
N GLY A 181 7.54 -3.33 16.17
CA GLY A 181 8.75 -2.52 15.97
C GLY A 181 9.26 -2.44 14.52
N LYS A 182 8.68 -3.21 13.58
CA LYS A 182 8.88 -3.04 12.13
C LYS A 182 7.80 -2.13 11.55
N GLU A 183 8.20 -1.16 10.74
CA GLU A 183 7.28 -0.40 9.90
C GLU A 183 7.13 -1.11 8.55
N PHE A 184 5.96 -1.71 8.30
CA PHE A 184 5.66 -2.35 7.01
C PHE A 184 5.37 -1.33 5.93
N PHE A 185 4.60 -0.30 6.30
CA PHE A 185 4.12 0.69 5.36
C PHE A 185 4.91 2.00 5.39
N THR A 186 5.28 2.50 4.21
CA THR A 186 5.70 3.88 3.99
C THR A 186 4.49 4.79 3.98
N MET A 187 4.58 5.93 4.67
CA MET A 187 3.46 6.88 4.76
C MET A 187 3.43 7.77 3.52
N PRO A 188 2.42 7.64 2.64
CA PRO A 188 2.37 8.38 1.38
C PRO A 188 2.17 9.88 1.61
N GLU A 189 2.69 10.70 0.71
CA GLU A 189 2.44 12.14 0.64
C GLU A 189 1.60 12.48 -0.59
N ALA A 190 0.62 13.37 -0.43
CA ALA A 190 -0.13 13.90 -1.55
C ALA A 190 0.78 14.82 -2.38
N LEU A 191 0.86 14.56 -3.70
CA LEU A 191 1.56 15.45 -4.63
C LEU A 191 0.52 16.25 -5.42
N ILE A 192 0.44 17.56 -5.15
CA ILE A 192 -0.47 18.47 -5.85
C ILE A 192 0.31 19.13 -6.99
N GLU A 193 -0.14 18.94 -8.22
CA GLU A 193 0.41 19.70 -9.35
C GLU A 193 -0.20 21.10 -9.39
N GLU A 194 0.58 22.11 -8.97
CA GLU A 194 0.14 23.51 -8.94
C GLU A 194 -0.02 24.12 -10.34
N SER A 195 0.69 23.57 -11.34
CA SER A 195 0.84 24.17 -12.67
C SER A 195 -0.17 23.71 -13.72
N VAL A 196 -1.11 22.83 -13.37
CA VAL A 196 -2.08 22.34 -14.35
C VAL A 196 -3.29 23.28 -14.40
N ALA A 197 -3.27 24.18 -15.38
CA ALA A 197 -4.44 24.96 -15.72
C ALA A 197 -5.58 24.03 -16.19
N THR A 198 -6.73 24.13 -15.52
CA THR A 198 -7.95 23.47 -15.99
C THR A 198 -8.33 24.04 -17.36
N LEU A 199 -8.37 23.20 -18.39
CA LEU A 199 -8.73 23.67 -19.73
C LEU A 199 -10.22 24.02 -19.83
N PRO A 200 -10.56 25.13 -20.49
CA PRO A 200 -11.95 25.45 -20.80
C PRO A 200 -12.49 24.51 -21.89
N GLY A 201 -13.78 24.24 -21.83
CA GLY A 201 -14.53 23.52 -22.85
C GLY A 201 -14.96 24.43 -24.00
N LEU A 202 -15.84 23.89 -24.85
CA LEU A 202 -16.38 24.59 -26.03
C LEU A 202 -17.15 25.87 -25.68
N ASP A 203 -17.59 26.02 -24.45
CA ASP A 203 -18.43 27.12 -23.96
C ASP A 203 -17.70 28.03 -22.95
N GLY A 204 -16.40 27.83 -22.73
CA GLY A 204 -15.59 28.58 -21.78
C GLY A 204 -15.66 28.09 -20.32
N ARG A 205 -16.61 27.22 -19.94
CA ARG A 205 -16.63 26.57 -18.62
C ARG A 205 -15.53 25.50 -18.54
N LYS A 206 -15.24 24.93 -17.36
CA LYS A 206 -14.35 23.77 -17.23
C LYS A 206 -14.76 22.67 -18.23
N MET A 207 -13.79 22.12 -18.98
CA MET A 207 -14.07 21.02 -19.90
C MET A 207 -14.51 19.77 -19.10
N SER A 208 -15.75 19.32 -19.33
CA SER A 208 -16.35 18.16 -18.67
C SER A 208 -17.43 17.52 -19.54
N LYS A 209 -17.50 16.19 -19.52
CA LYS A 209 -18.57 15.43 -20.19
C LYS A 209 -19.96 15.80 -19.67
N SER A 210 -20.08 16.12 -18.38
CA SER A 210 -21.37 16.50 -17.77
C SER A 210 -21.93 17.81 -18.32
N TYR A 211 -21.09 18.64 -18.92
CA TYR A 211 -21.48 19.90 -19.54
C TYR A 211 -21.62 19.80 -21.05
N ASP A 212 -21.37 18.62 -21.63
CA ASP A 212 -21.34 18.37 -23.07
C ASP A 212 -20.47 19.38 -23.86
N ASN A 213 -19.37 19.83 -23.23
CA ASN A 213 -18.50 20.89 -23.75
C ASN A 213 -17.08 20.40 -24.05
N THR A 214 -16.92 19.11 -24.37
CA THR A 214 -15.59 18.49 -24.54
C THR A 214 -15.07 18.54 -25.98
N ILE A 215 -13.74 18.58 -26.12
CA ILE A 215 -13.06 18.21 -27.38
C ILE A 215 -12.61 16.74 -27.22
N PRO A 216 -13.14 15.81 -28.02
CA PRO A 216 -12.70 14.42 -27.99
C PRO A 216 -11.21 14.30 -28.34
N LEU A 217 -10.50 13.36 -27.71
CA LEU A 217 -9.04 13.25 -27.84
C LEU A 217 -8.61 12.48 -29.10
N PHE A 218 -9.00 11.21 -29.22
CA PHE A 218 -8.59 10.31 -30.32
C PHE A 218 -9.78 9.89 -31.19
N THR A 219 -10.59 10.86 -31.60
CA THR A 219 -11.58 10.70 -32.69
C THR A 219 -10.96 11.01 -34.04
N SER A 220 -11.73 10.88 -35.13
CA SER A 220 -11.21 11.25 -36.46
C SER A 220 -10.82 12.74 -36.53
N ALA A 221 -9.93 13.08 -37.46
CA ALA A 221 -9.54 14.47 -37.72
C ALA A 221 -10.75 15.36 -38.03
N LYS A 222 -11.72 14.80 -38.76
CA LYS A 222 -12.99 15.47 -39.07
C LYS A 222 -13.77 15.79 -37.79
N ASP A 223 -13.96 14.81 -36.91
CA ASP A 223 -14.74 15.00 -35.68
C ASP A 223 -14.08 16.03 -34.74
N MET A 224 -12.74 16.02 -34.66
CA MET A 224 -12.00 17.02 -33.89
C MET A 224 -12.18 18.42 -34.49
N LYS A 225 -12.08 18.56 -35.81
CA LYS A 225 -12.32 19.82 -36.52
C LYS A 225 -13.74 20.33 -36.27
N ASP A 226 -14.74 19.44 -36.35
CA ASP A 226 -16.13 19.78 -36.12
C ASP A 226 -16.37 20.20 -34.66
N ALA A 227 -15.73 19.54 -33.70
CA ALA A 227 -15.77 19.96 -32.29
C ALA A 227 -15.15 21.36 -32.08
N ILE A 228 -13.97 21.61 -32.64
CA ILE A 228 -13.30 22.91 -32.57
C ILE A 228 -14.12 24.01 -33.24
N SER A 229 -14.86 23.69 -34.32
CA SER A 229 -15.74 24.65 -34.99
C SER A 229 -16.85 25.19 -34.07
N ARG A 230 -17.30 24.38 -33.09
CA ARG A 230 -18.36 24.72 -32.13
C ARG A 230 -17.88 25.55 -30.93
N ILE A 231 -16.58 25.81 -30.79
CA ILE A 231 -16.06 26.67 -29.72
C ILE A 231 -16.75 28.04 -29.81
N VAL A 232 -17.37 28.47 -28.71
CA VAL A 232 -18.10 29.71 -28.62
C VAL A 232 -17.11 30.88 -28.70
N THR A 233 -17.39 31.84 -29.56
CA THR A 233 -16.60 33.07 -29.68
C THR A 233 -17.55 34.26 -29.67
N ASP A 234 -17.01 35.49 -29.62
CA ASP A 234 -17.83 36.68 -29.81
C ASP A 234 -18.17 36.94 -31.29
N SER A 235 -18.99 37.97 -31.52
CA SER A 235 -19.50 38.34 -32.85
C SER A 235 -18.57 39.27 -33.64
N ARG A 236 -17.33 39.50 -33.20
CA ARG A 236 -16.40 40.42 -33.90
C ARG A 236 -16.02 39.89 -35.28
N ALA A 237 -16.11 40.75 -36.29
CA ALA A 237 -15.79 40.42 -37.68
C ALA A 237 -14.27 40.23 -37.90
N PRO A 238 -13.85 39.58 -39.00
CA PRO A 238 -12.48 39.67 -39.48
C PRO A 238 -12.07 41.15 -39.70
N GLY A 239 -10.86 41.52 -39.29
CA GLY A 239 -10.37 42.90 -39.25
C GLY A 239 -10.57 43.61 -37.91
N GLU A 240 -11.52 43.17 -37.09
CA GLU A 240 -11.73 43.74 -35.75
C GLU A 240 -10.82 43.08 -34.70
N SER A 241 -10.17 43.92 -33.88
CA SER A 241 -9.26 43.48 -32.82
C SER A 241 -9.94 42.58 -31.79
N LYS A 242 -9.30 41.46 -31.45
CA LYS A 242 -9.79 40.44 -30.50
C LYS A 242 -8.89 40.36 -29.27
N ASP A 243 -9.49 40.47 -28.09
CA ASP A 243 -8.78 40.40 -26.80
C ASP A 243 -8.49 38.92 -26.45
N PRO A 244 -7.23 38.46 -26.50
CA PRO A 244 -6.91 37.05 -26.26
C PRO A 244 -7.13 36.64 -24.81
N SER A 245 -7.08 37.57 -23.85
CA SER A 245 -7.31 37.29 -22.42
C SER A 245 -8.75 36.89 -22.10
N LYS A 246 -9.69 37.26 -22.97
CA LYS A 246 -11.13 36.94 -22.86
C LYS A 246 -11.55 35.78 -23.75
N SER A 247 -10.61 35.11 -24.41
CA SER A 247 -10.89 34.06 -25.40
C SER A 247 -10.46 32.69 -24.88
N HIS A 248 -11.43 31.82 -24.59
CA HIS A 248 -11.12 30.43 -24.24
C HIS A 248 -10.55 29.62 -25.42
N LEU A 249 -10.82 30.05 -26.67
CA LEU A 249 -10.11 29.53 -27.84
C LEU A 249 -8.60 29.81 -27.74
N PHE A 250 -8.21 31.03 -27.35
CA PHE A 250 -6.81 31.37 -27.17
C PHE A 250 -6.19 30.62 -26.00
N THR A 251 -6.91 30.47 -24.88
CA THR A 251 -6.47 29.63 -23.76
C THR A 251 -6.19 28.19 -24.19
N LEU A 252 -7.08 27.59 -24.99
CA LEU A 252 -6.87 26.25 -25.57
C LEU A 252 -5.63 26.22 -26.47
N TYR A 253 -5.48 27.19 -27.37
CA TYR A 253 -4.32 27.26 -28.26
C TYR A 253 -3.01 27.38 -27.48
N GLN A 254 -2.96 28.27 -26.47
CA GLN A 254 -1.78 28.47 -25.63
C GLN A 254 -1.36 27.22 -24.86
N ALA A 255 -2.30 26.36 -24.46
CA ALA A 255 -2.00 25.12 -23.72
C ALA A 255 -1.25 24.05 -24.54
N PHE A 256 -1.24 24.19 -25.87
CA PHE A 256 -0.57 23.28 -26.80
C PHE A 256 0.51 23.98 -27.62
N ALA A 257 0.41 25.29 -27.81
CA ALA A 257 1.38 26.07 -28.53
C ALA A 257 2.63 26.33 -27.67
N GLY A 258 3.81 26.29 -28.30
CA GLY A 258 5.02 26.88 -27.72
C GLY A 258 4.87 28.40 -27.58
N LYS A 259 5.68 29.01 -26.69
CA LYS A 259 5.60 30.45 -26.36
C LYS A 259 5.54 31.36 -27.60
N ASN A 260 6.36 31.09 -28.62
CA ASN A 260 6.41 31.89 -29.84
C ASN A 260 5.12 31.80 -30.66
N LYS A 261 4.59 30.59 -30.89
CA LYS A 261 3.33 30.40 -31.62
C LYS A 261 2.14 31.01 -30.87
N ALA A 262 2.13 30.90 -29.54
CA ALA A 262 1.10 31.53 -28.71
C ALA A 262 1.15 33.05 -28.82
N GLU A 263 2.34 33.64 -28.80
CA GLU A 263 2.52 35.09 -28.95
C GLU A 263 2.15 35.58 -30.36
N GLU A 264 2.52 34.85 -31.41
CA GLU A 264 2.10 35.13 -32.78
C GLU A 264 0.57 35.16 -32.89
N MET A 265 -0.10 34.13 -32.38
CA MET A 265 -1.57 34.09 -32.40
C MET A 265 -2.19 35.22 -31.56
N ARG A 266 -1.54 35.62 -30.46
CA ARG A 266 -1.96 36.77 -29.65
C ARG A 266 -1.93 38.06 -30.46
N LEU A 267 -0.82 38.32 -31.16
CA LEU A 267 -0.64 39.50 -32.00
C LEU A 267 -1.60 39.49 -33.19
N ASP A 268 -1.81 38.35 -33.83
CA ASP A 268 -2.74 38.22 -34.96
C ASP A 268 -4.20 38.46 -34.53
N LEU A 269 -4.62 37.97 -33.36
CA LEU A 269 -5.94 38.27 -32.80
C LEU A 269 -6.11 39.77 -32.54
N LEU A 270 -5.10 40.41 -31.95
CA LEU A 270 -5.10 41.87 -31.74
C LEU A 270 -5.10 42.65 -33.07
N GLY A 271 -4.44 42.12 -34.10
CA GLY A 271 -4.37 42.65 -35.46
C GLY A 271 -5.59 42.34 -36.34
N GLY A 272 -6.61 41.66 -35.80
CA GLY A 272 -7.89 41.47 -36.48
C GLY A 272 -8.14 40.08 -37.08
N LEU A 273 -7.35 39.05 -36.74
CA LEU A 273 -7.57 37.67 -37.20
C LEU A 273 -9.02 37.22 -37.00
N GLY A 274 -9.64 36.64 -38.03
CA GLY A 274 -11.01 36.12 -37.93
C GLY A 274 -11.11 34.86 -37.05
N TRP A 275 -12.21 34.66 -36.32
CA TRP A 275 -12.41 33.49 -35.47
C TRP A 275 -12.38 32.15 -36.24
N GLY A 276 -12.84 32.13 -37.49
CA GLY A 276 -12.78 30.95 -38.34
C GLY A 276 -11.33 30.49 -38.62
N GLU A 277 -10.45 31.43 -38.95
CA GLU A 277 -9.03 31.12 -39.16
C GLU A 277 -8.34 30.77 -37.84
N ALA A 278 -8.67 31.46 -36.74
CA ALA A 278 -8.19 31.12 -35.42
C ALA A 278 -8.54 29.67 -35.01
N LYS A 279 -9.79 29.24 -35.23
CA LYS A 279 -10.24 27.84 -35.02
C LYS A 279 -9.49 26.85 -35.91
N LYS A 280 -9.25 27.21 -37.18
CA LYS A 280 -8.46 26.39 -38.10
C LYS A 280 -7.02 26.21 -37.62
N ARG A 281 -6.37 27.27 -37.12
CA ARG A 281 -5.01 27.19 -36.55
C ARG A 281 -4.97 26.28 -35.32
N LEU A 282 -5.96 26.35 -34.43
CA LEU A 282 -6.08 25.43 -33.30
C LEU A 282 -6.22 23.97 -33.76
N PHE A 283 -7.09 23.71 -34.75
CA PHE A 283 -7.24 22.37 -35.32
C PHE A 283 -5.92 21.84 -35.89
N LEU A 284 -5.23 22.63 -36.73
CA LEU A 284 -3.96 22.20 -37.34
C LEU A 284 -2.89 21.94 -36.28
N LEU A 285 -2.81 22.77 -35.23
CA LEU A 285 -1.87 22.57 -34.12
C LEU A 285 -2.13 21.26 -33.38
N LEU A 286 -3.40 20.97 -33.06
CA LEU A 286 -3.77 19.76 -32.33
C LEU A 286 -3.60 18.51 -33.21
N ASP A 287 -3.97 18.59 -34.49
CA ASP A 287 -3.85 17.48 -35.44
C ASP A 287 -2.37 17.11 -35.68
N ASP A 288 -1.49 18.10 -35.80
CA ASP A 288 -0.04 17.92 -35.90
C ASP A 288 0.54 17.23 -34.65
N GLN A 289 0.16 17.68 -33.44
CA GLN A 289 0.71 17.12 -32.19
C GLN A 289 0.12 15.76 -31.81
N LEU A 290 -1.13 15.50 -32.17
CA LEU A 290 -1.88 14.32 -31.72
C LEU A 290 -2.09 13.29 -32.83
N GLY A 291 -1.71 13.59 -34.08
CA GLY A 291 -1.90 12.72 -35.24
C GLY A 291 -1.31 11.32 -35.04
N ASP A 292 -0.01 11.26 -34.74
CA ASP A 292 0.70 9.99 -34.48
C ASP A 292 0.08 9.22 -33.30
N ALA A 293 -0.27 9.93 -32.23
CA ALA A 293 -0.90 9.32 -31.06
C ALA A 293 -2.29 8.76 -31.42
N ARG A 294 -3.08 9.49 -32.23
CA ARG A 294 -4.38 9.02 -32.72
C ARG A 294 -4.24 7.76 -33.58
N GLU A 295 -3.24 7.69 -34.47
CA GLU A 295 -2.98 6.48 -35.25
C GLU A 295 -2.61 5.29 -34.36
N ARG A 296 -1.71 5.50 -33.40
CA ARG A 296 -1.36 4.47 -32.39
C ARG A 296 -2.58 4.01 -31.59
N TYR A 297 -3.43 4.94 -31.17
CA TYR A 297 -4.67 4.65 -30.45
C TYR A 297 -5.58 3.73 -31.27
N HIS A 298 -5.86 4.07 -32.53
CA HIS A 298 -6.72 3.23 -33.39
C HIS A 298 -6.09 1.86 -33.69
N LYS A 299 -4.77 1.79 -33.83
CA LYS A 299 -4.06 0.52 -33.97
C LYS A 299 -4.23 -0.37 -32.72
N LEU A 300 -4.08 0.19 -31.52
CA LEU A 300 -4.28 -0.54 -30.26
C LEU A 300 -5.74 -1.00 -30.10
N MET A 301 -6.70 -0.13 -30.40
CA MET A 301 -8.13 -0.46 -30.31
C MET A 301 -8.56 -1.54 -31.32
N SER A 302 -7.90 -1.65 -32.47
CA SER A 302 -8.13 -2.72 -33.45
C SER A 302 -7.37 -4.02 -33.15
N ARG A 303 -6.41 -3.99 -32.22
CA ARG A 303 -5.61 -5.15 -31.78
C ARG A 303 -5.61 -5.30 -30.25
N PRO A 304 -6.77 -5.56 -29.60
CA PRO A 304 -6.86 -5.63 -28.15
C PRO A 304 -5.89 -6.61 -27.48
N SER A 305 -5.49 -7.69 -28.17
CA SER A 305 -4.53 -8.66 -27.65
C SER A 305 -3.15 -8.05 -27.37
N GLU A 306 -2.68 -7.10 -28.19
CA GLU A 306 -1.39 -6.44 -27.93
C GLU A 306 -1.44 -5.55 -26.68
N MET A 307 -2.57 -4.88 -26.48
CA MET A 307 -2.79 -4.07 -25.28
C MET A 307 -2.88 -4.96 -24.03
N GLU A 308 -3.53 -6.13 -24.16
CA GLU A 308 -3.58 -7.15 -23.11
C GLU A 308 -2.18 -7.59 -22.69
N ASP A 309 -1.32 -7.95 -23.66
CA ASP A 309 0.06 -8.38 -23.40
C ASP A 309 0.86 -7.30 -22.65
N LEU A 310 0.71 -6.03 -23.03
CA LEU A 310 1.39 -4.90 -22.37
C LEU A 310 0.92 -4.72 -20.92
N LEU A 311 -0.38 -4.84 -20.66
CA LEU A 311 -0.94 -4.75 -19.30
C LEU A 311 -0.50 -5.94 -18.43
N LEU A 312 -0.44 -7.14 -18.99
CA LEU A 312 0.01 -8.34 -18.28
C LEU A 312 1.51 -8.27 -17.92
N ILE A 313 2.34 -7.64 -18.75
CA ILE A 313 3.74 -7.37 -18.39
C ILE A 313 3.81 -6.46 -17.16
N GLY A 314 3.03 -5.38 -17.12
CA GLY A 314 2.98 -4.50 -15.96
C GLY A 314 2.38 -5.16 -14.73
N ALA A 315 1.35 -5.99 -14.88
CA ALA A 315 0.80 -6.79 -13.79
C ALA A 315 1.85 -7.74 -13.21
N LYS A 316 2.66 -8.40 -14.05
CA LYS A 316 3.77 -9.24 -13.59
C LYS A 316 4.79 -8.45 -12.78
N LYS A 317 5.16 -7.23 -13.21
CA LYS A 317 6.05 -6.33 -12.46
C LYS A 317 5.45 -5.95 -11.11
N ALA A 318 4.18 -5.57 -11.09
CA ALA A 318 3.46 -5.21 -9.87
C ALA A 318 3.38 -6.40 -8.89
N ARG A 319 2.98 -7.59 -9.36
CA ARG A 319 2.87 -8.79 -8.51
C ARG A 319 4.20 -9.29 -7.97
N ALA A 320 5.31 -9.05 -8.67
CA ALA A 320 6.64 -9.33 -8.14
C ALA A 320 6.97 -8.52 -6.87
N VAL A 321 6.32 -7.38 -6.67
CA VAL A 321 6.38 -6.58 -5.44
C VAL A 321 5.28 -6.98 -4.46
N ALA A 322 4.04 -7.07 -4.94
CA ALA A 322 2.85 -7.27 -4.11
C ALA A 322 2.79 -8.64 -3.43
N ALA A 323 3.10 -9.72 -4.15
CA ALA A 323 2.97 -11.09 -3.63
C ALA A 323 3.86 -11.38 -2.40
N PRO A 324 5.20 -11.15 -2.44
CA PRO A 324 6.02 -11.38 -1.26
C PRO A 324 5.68 -10.42 -0.12
N PHE A 325 5.32 -9.17 -0.43
CA PHE A 325 4.95 -8.20 0.59
C PHE A 325 3.65 -8.58 1.30
N LEU A 326 2.62 -9.02 0.58
CA LEU A 326 1.38 -9.51 1.18
C LEU A 326 1.64 -10.73 2.07
N GLU A 327 2.53 -11.63 1.67
CA GLU A 327 2.88 -12.78 2.52
C GLU A 327 3.53 -12.34 3.85
N GLU A 328 4.41 -11.31 3.82
CA GLU A 328 4.92 -10.72 5.06
C GLU A 328 3.81 -10.13 5.94
N LEU A 329 2.81 -9.48 5.34
CA LEU A 329 1.68 -8.91 6.07
C LEU A 329 0.78 -10.02 6.65
N ARG A 330 0.54 -11.10 5.89
CA ARG A 330 -0.21 -12.29 6.33
C ARG A 330 0.47 -12.92 7.55
N GLU A 331 1.78 -13.09 7.52
CA GLU A 331 2.57 -13.55 8.66
C GLU A 331 2.42 -12.63 9.88
N ALA A 332 2.46 -11.30 9.67
CA ALA A 332 2.33 -10.30 10.73
C ALA A 332 0.96 -10.33 11.44
N VAL A 333 -0.12 -10.59 10.69
CA VAL A 333 -1.48 -10.72 11.24
C VAL A 333 -1.79 -12.13 11.75
N GLY A 334 -0.83 -13.06 11.68
CA GLY A 334 -0.97 -14.43 12.16
C GLY A 334 -1.65 -15.39 11.18
N LEU A 335 -1.86 -15.01 9.92
CA LEU A 335 -2.35 -15.87 8.83
C LEU A 335 -1.22 -16.70 8.21
N ARG A 336 -0.44 -17.34 9.07
CA ARG A 336 0.78 -18.07 8.75
C ARG A 336 0.59 -19.57 8.69
N SER A 337 1.55 -20.26 8.07
CA SER A 337 1.55 -21.73 8.01
C SER A 337 1.59 -22.35 9.40
N PHE A 338 0.73 -23.35 9.65
CA PHE A 338 0.73 -24.12 10.90
C PHE A 338 1.97 -25.01 11.08
N ILE A 339 2.71 -25.28 9.99
CA ILE A 339 3.95 -26.07 10.02
C ILE A 339 5.10 -25.20 10.54
N THR A 340 5.05 -23.91 10.26
CA THR A 340 5.95 -22.91 10.84
C THR A 340 5.40 -22.54 12.22
N GLN A 341 5.67 -23.36 13.23
CA GLN A 341 5.40 -22.98 14.62
C GLN A 341 6.27 -21.78 14.99
N SER A 342 5.74 -20.57 14.77
CA SER A 342 6.24 -19.38 15.43
C SER A 342 6.02 -19.60 16.92
N THR A 343 7.11 -19.79 17.64
CA THR A 343 7.16 -19.50 19.07
C THR A 343 6.64 -18.09 19.21
N ALA A 344 5.44 -17.92 19.76
CA ALA A 344 4.92 -16.61 20.11
C ALA A 344 6.06 -15.83 20.78
N PRO A 345 6.25 -14.53 20.47
CA PRO A 345 7.12 -13.72 21.29
C PRO A 345 6.46 -13.71 22.65
N THR A 346 6.94 -14.57 23.55
CA THR A 346 6.67 -14.41 24.95
C THR A 346 7.10 -12.99 25.23
N ASN A 347 6.18 -12.16 25.72
CA ASN A 347 6.48 -10.90 26.39
C ASN A 347 7.28 -11.21 27.67
N THR A 348 8.40 -11.91 27.54
CA THR A 348 9.49 -11.85 28.48
C THR A 348 10.15 -10.51 28.16
N LYS A 349 9.70 -9.47 28.88
CA LYS A 349 10.65 -8.47 29.36
C LYS A 349 11.95 -9.22 29.61
N LYS A 350 13.05 -8.89 28.93
CA LYS A 350 14.38 -9.42 29.25
C LYS A 350 14.59 -9.13 30.74
N LYS A 351 14.20 -10.09 31.59
CA LYS A 351 14.60 -10.11 32.98
C LYS A 351 16.08 -10.40 32.90
N ALA A 352 16.85 -9.61 33.64
CA ALA A 352 18.28 -9.78 33.81
C ALA A 352 18.63 -11.28 33.91
N PRO A 353 19.76 -11.72 33.33
CA PRO A 353 20.19 -13.11 33.42
C PRO A 353 20.11 -13.53 34.88
N LYS A 354 19.25 -14.51 35.18
CA LYS A 354 19.09 -15.00 36.54
C LYS A 354 20.13 -16.09 36.72
N ALA A 355 20.99 -15.98 37.73
CA ALA A 355 21.91 -17.04 38.10
C ALA A 355 21.19 -18.40 38.25
N ALA A 356 21.94 -19.49 38.11
CA ALA A 356 21.47 -20.83 38.42
C ALA A 356 20.81 -20.85 39.81
N ARG A 357 19.69 -21.57 39.97
CA ARG A 357 18.91 -21.56 41.22
C ARG A 357 18.13 -22.84 41.46
N PHE A 358 18.00 -23.19 42.73
CA PHE A 358 16.98 -24.13 43.18
C PHE A 358 15.63 -23.39 43.30
N VAL A 359 14.56 -24.01 42.81
CA VAL A 359 13.20 -23.50 42.94
C VAL A 359 12.32 -24.57 43.54
N SER A 360 11.76 -24.29 44.71
CA SER A 360 10.75 -25.14 45.36
C SER A 360 9.39 -24.95 44.71
N PHE A 361 8.65 -26.03 44.50
CA PHE A 361 7.29 -26.02 43.98
C PHE A 361 6.48 -27.17 44.58
N ARG A 362 5.17 -27.17 44.35
CA ARG A 362 4.28 -28.27 44.75
C ARG A 362 3.46 -28.70 43.53
N ASP A 363 3.43 -30.01 43.28
CA ASP A 363 2.56 -30.61 42.26
C ASP A 363 1.62 -31.65 42.89
N LEU A 364 0.97 -32.46 42.07
CA LEU A 364 0.03 -33.49 42.50
C LEU A 364 0.68 -34.57 43.37
N ASP A 365 2.01 -34.77 43.25
CA ASP A 365 2.74 -35.82 43.96
C ASP A 365 3.37 -35.35 45.28
N GLY A 366 3.45 -34.03 45.51
CA GLY A 366 3.99 -33.47 46.75
C GLY A 366 4.83 -32.20 46.56
N PHE A 367 5.65 -31.87 47.56
CA PHE A 367 6.58 -30.74 47.50
C PHE A 367 7.89 -31.18 46.83
N LYS A 368 8.37 -30.45 45.84
CA LYS A 368 9.58 -30.78 45.08
C LYS A 368 10.48 -29.55 44.94
N PHE A 369 11.72 -29.75 44.54
CA PHE A 369 12.55 -28.68 43.97
C PHE A 369 12.99 -29.04 42.56
N ARG A 370 13.35 -28.00 41.80
CA ARG A 370 14.06 -28.14 40.53
C ARG A 370 15.33 -27.30 40.52
N LEU A 371 16.37 -27.82 39.88
CA LEU A 371 17.58 -27.06 39.57
C LEU A 371 17.40 -26.41 38.20
N LEU A 372 17.48 -25.08 38.14
CA LEU A 372 17.47 -24.32 36.90
C LEU A 372 18.87 -23.80 36.59
N ALA A 373 19.29 -23.91 35.33
CA ALA A 373 20.47 -23.25 34.77
C ALA A 373 20.25 -21.72 34.66
N GLU A 374 21.32 -20.99 34.33
CA GLU A 374 21.28 -19.54 34.11
C GLU A 374 20.31 -19.10 33.00
N ASP A 375 20.22 -19.90 31.94
CA ASP A 375 19.28 -19.71 30.82
C ASP A 375 17.83 -20.11 31.17
N GLY A 376 17.59 -20.62 32.38
CA GLY A 376 16.28 -21.09 32.85
C GLY A 376 15.97 -22.54 32.49
N THR A 377 16.88 -23.27 31.84
CA THR A 377 16.72 -24.70 31.55
C THR A 377 16.60 -25.50 32.83
N GLU A 378 15.59 -26.36 32.93
CA GLU A 378 15.47 -27.34 34.01
C GLU A 378 16.48 -28.47 33.82
N LEU A 379 17.35 -28.65 34.81
CA LEU A 379 18.42 -29.66 34.78
C LEU A 379 18.06 -30.90 35.58
N LEU A 380 17.48 -30.72 36.77
CA LEU A 380 17.14 -31.79 37.70
C LEU A 380 15.81 -31.48 38.39
N VAL A 381 15.02 -32.51 38.69
CA VAL A 381 13.79 -32.43 39.48
C VAL A 381 13.85 -33.45 40.62
N SER A 382 13.46 -33.03 41.81
CA SER A 382 13.50 -33.89 42.98
C SER A 382 12.36 -34.90 43.05
N ASN A 383 12.59 -35.97 43.83
CA ASN A 383 11.50 -36.75 44.41
C ASN A 383 10.59 -35.85 45.28
N PRO A 384 9.31 -36.24 45.49
CA PRO A 384 8.42 -35.52 46.39
C PRO A 384 8.86 -35.64 47.85
N PHE A 385 8.73 -34.54 48.58
CA PHE A 385 8.97 -34.38 50.00
C PHE A 385 7.66 -34.13 50.75
N ALA A 386 7.65 -34.41 52.05
CA ALA A 386 6.46 -34.33 52.87
C ALA A 386 5.92 -32.90 53.00
N ASP A 387 6.83 -31.92 53.11
CA ASP A 387 6.50 -30.51 53.19
C ASP A 387 7.56 -29.59 52.56
N GLY A 388 7.23 -28.30 52.43
CA GLY A 388 8.15 -27.30 51.88
C GLY A 388 9.35 -26.98 52.77
N LYS A 389 9.32 -27.31 54.08
CA LYS A 389 10.47 -27.12 54.97
C LYS A 389 11.54 -28.16 54.68
N GLU A 390 11.15 -29.39 54.41
CA GLU A 390 12.05 -30.47 54.02
C GLU A 390 12.77 -30.14 52.70
N VAL A 391 12.05 -29.59 51.72
CA VAL A 391 12.66 -29.08 50.47
C VAL A 391 13.72 -28.01 50.76
N GLY A 392 13.39 -27.04 51.64
CA GLY A 392 14.33 -25.99 52.06
C GLY A 392 15.58 -26.55 52.75
N PHE A 393 15.42 -27.54 53.63
CA PHE A 393 16.53 -28.22 54.31
C PHE A 393 17.44 -28.95 53.32
N VAL A 394 16.88 -29.70 52.37
CA VAL A 394 17.65 -30.46 51.38
C VAL A 394 18.43 -29.55 50.44
N THR A 395 17.78 -28.52 49.89
CA THR A 395 18.45 -27.54 49.02
C THR A 395 19.56 -26.77 49.75
N LYS A 396 19.37 -26.41 51.02
CA LYS A 396 20.43 -25.79 51.84
C LYS A 396 21.57 -26.76 52.15
N SER A 397 21.26 -28.02 52.45
CA SER A 397 22.28 -29.06 52.67
C SER A 397 23.10 -29.31 51.41
N LEU A 398 22.50 -29.26 50.22
CA LEU A 398 23.20 -29.38 48.95
C LEU A 398 24.22 -28.26 48.73
N LEU A 399 23.91 -27.04 49.16
CA LEU A 399 24.82 -25.90 49.06
C LEU A 399 25.94 -25.95 50.10
N SER A 400 25.68 -26.48 51.30
CA SER A 400 26.67 -26.53 52.39
C SER A 400 27.60 -27.75 52.37
N GLN A 401 27.32 -28.78 51.57
CA GLN A 401 28.20 -29.96 51.44
C GLN A 401 29.58 -29.60 50.86
N SER A 402 30.64 -30.27 51.32
CA SER A 402 32.02 -30.04 50.83
C SER A 402 32.26 -30.51 49.39
N PHE A 403 31.52 -31.52 48.93
CA PHE A 403 31.55 -32.01 47.56
C PHE A 403 30.15 -32.02 46.94
N ILE A 404 30.07 -32.14 45.62
CA ILE A 404 28.80 -32.26 44.88
C ILE A 404 28.67 -33.74 44.52
N ASP A 405 27.67 -34.40 45.06
CA ASP A 405 27.41 -35.82 44.80
C ASP A 405 26.47 -35.97 43.60
N LEU A 406 27.04 -35.94 42.40
CA LEU A 406 26.35 -36.06 41.13
C LEU A 406 26.88 -37.30 40.41
N SER A 407 26.00 -38.22 40.02
CA SER A 407 26.36 -39.45 39.31
C SER A 407 25.66 -39.56 37.95
N ARG A 408 26.26 -40.34 37.05
CA ARG A 408 25.65 -40.74 35.78
C ARG A 408 24.94 -42.08 35.99
N GLY A 409 23.63 -42.11 35.78
CA GLY A 409 22.85 -43.33 35.66
C GLY A 409 23.02 -43.95 34.26
N ILE A 410 22.12 -44.88 33.90
CA ILE A 410 22.14 -45.53 32.58
C ILE A 410 21.77 -44.52 31.48
N ASP A 411 20.76 -43.69 31.73
CA ASP A 411 20.21 -42.72 30.79
C ASP A 411 19.89 -41.36 31.44
N GLU A 412 20.29 -41.11 32.69
CA GLU A 412 19.95 -39.89 33.43
C GLU A 412 21.06 -39.45 34.39
N VAL A 413 21.05 -38.18 34.78
CA VAL A 413 21.92 -37.60 35.81
C VAL A 413 21.19 -37.64 37.14
N VAL A 414 21.87 -38.13 38.19
CA VAL A 414 21.29 -38.28 39.52
C VAL A 414 22.07 -37.44 40.52
N LEU A 415 21.36 -36.59 41.26
CA LEU A 415 21.89 -35.81 42.37
C LEU A 415 21.56 -36.49 43.68
N HIS A 416 22.58 -36.64 44.51
CA HIS A 416 22.49 -37.30 45.80
C HIS A 416 22.70 -36.33 46.95
N VAL A 417 22.07 -36.65 48.08
CA VAL A 417 22.30 -35.99 49.37
C VAL A 417 22.51 -37.09 50.40
N ASN A 418 23.66 -37.08 51.07
CA ASN A 418 24.03 -38.10 52.04
C ASN A 418 23.94 -39.53 51.46
N ASN A 419 24.48 -39.75 50.25
CA ASN A 419 24.43 -41.01 49.50
C ASN A 419 23.02 -41.53 49.15
N LYS A 420 22.00 -40.66 49.19
CA LYS A 420 20.64 -40.99 48.74
C LYS A 420 20.27 -40.16 47.52
N PRO A 421 19.70 -40.77 46.46
CA PRO A 421 19.29 -40.04 45.28
C PRO A 421 18.07 -39.18 45.60
N VAL A 422 18.18 -37.88 45.37
CA VAL A 422 17.15 -36.89 45.69
C VAL A 422 16.57 -36.20 44.47
N ALA A 423 17.31 -36.12 43.35
CA ALA A 423 16.84 -35.49 42.12
C ALA A 423 17.43 -36.12 40.86
N TYR A 424 16.67 -36.07 39.78
CA TYR A 424 16.97 -36.74 38.52
C TYR A 424 16.80 -35.76 37.35
N SER A 425 17.60 -35.92 36.32
CA SER A 425 17.34 -35.25 35.04
C SER A 425 16.24 -35.98 34.26
N ARG A 426 15.87 -35.45 33.10
CA ARG A 426 15.21 -36.27 32.08
C ARG A 426 16.12 -37.42 31.62
N LYS A 427 15.54 -38.40 30.95
CA LYS A 427 16.27 -39.48 30.27
C LYS A 427 16.85 -39.00 28.95
N TYR A 428 18.07 -39.45 28.61
CA TYR A 428 18.82 -39.11 27.42
C TYR A 428 19.03 -40.34 26.56
N SER A 429 18.96 -40.18 25.24
CA SER A 429 19.05 -41.28 24.28
C SER A 429 20.47 -41.53 23.79
N SER A 430 21.42 -40.64 24.12
CA SER A 430 22.83 -40.77 23.75
C SER A 430 23.75 -40.43 24.92
N PHE A 431 24.93 -41.06 24.93
CA PHE A 431 25.97 -40.80 25.93
C PHE A 431 26.43 -39.32 25.91
N ASN A 432 26.58 -38.73 24.72
CA ASN A 432 27.00 -37.34 24.59
C ASN A 432 25.99 -36.36 25.22
N GLU A 433 24.69 -36.58 25.02
CA GLU A 433 23.66 -35.75 25.66
C GLU A 433 23.64 -35.90 27.18
N LEU A 434 23.89 -37.11 27.68
CA LEU A 434 24.02 -37.38 29.11
C LEU A 434 25.24 -36.68 29.72
N GLU A 435 26.38 -36.70 29.03
CA GLU A 435 27.60 -35.99 29.43
C GLU A 435 27.40 -34.48 29.46
N ASP A 436 26.81 -33.91 28.41
CA ASP A 436 26.52 -32.47 28.36
C ASP A 436 25.58 -32.03 29.50
N ALA A 437 24.57 -32.86 29.80
CA ALA A 437 23.66 -32.62 30.91
C ALA A 437 24.36 -32.71 32.27
N PHE A 438 25.26 -33.69 32.44
CA PHE A 438 26.05 -33.84 33.66
C PHE A 438 26.92 -32.61 33.91
N GLU A 439 27.68 -32.17 32.90
CA GLU A 439 28.55 -31.00 33.01
C GLU A 439 27.75 -29.72 33.26
N LYS A 440 26.59 -29.56 32.61
CA LYS A 440 25.71 -28.40 32.82
C LYS A 440 25.14 -28.37 34.24
N ALA A 441 24.73 -29.51 34.79
CA ALA A 441 24.26 -29.64 36.17
C ALA A 441 25.38 -29.37 37.18
N LEU A 442 26.55 -29.97 36.98
CA LEU A 442 27.72 -29.77 37.84
C LEU A 442 28.17 -28.30 37.88
N LYS A 443 28.25 -27.65 36.70
CA LYS A 443 28.58 -26.22 36.59
C LYS A 443 27.58 -25.35 37.34
N SER A 444 26.28 -25.63 37.19
CA SER A 444 25.21 -24.85 37.83
C SER A 444 25.24 -24.98 39.36
N ILE A 445 25.49 -26.18 39.89
CA ILE A 445 25.61 -26.40 41.34
C ILE A 445 26.88 -25.74 41.89
N ARG A 446 28.00 -25.79 41.17
CA ARG A 446 29.24 -25.08 41.57
C ARG A 446 29.03 -23.57 41.66
N GLN A 447 28.38 -22.98 40.66
CA GLN A 447 28.05 -21.54 40.65
C GLN A 447 27.15 -21.17 41.83
N LEU A 448 26.19 -22.03 42.15
CA LEU A 448 25.31 -21.85 43.30
C LEU A 448 26.05 -21.87 44.64
N LYS A 449 26.98 -22.82 44.84
CA LYS A 449 27.83 -22.88 46.04
C LYS A 449 28.73 -21.65 46.19
N LEU A 450 29.30 -21.17 45.08
CA LEU A 450 30.11 -19.94 45.08
C LEU A 450 29.29 -18.72 45.52
N ASN A 451 28.08 -18.58 45.00
CA ASN A 451 27.21 -17.46 45.34
C ASN A 451 26.73 -17.50 46.80
N ASP A 452 26.44 -18.69 47.35
CA ASP A 452 26.03 -18.88 48.75
C ASP A 452 27.19 -18.60 49.73
N SER A 453 28.45 -18.81 49.32
CA SER A 453 29.64 -18.47 50.12
C SER A 453 29.98 -16.97 50.15
N LEU A 454 29.42 -16.20 49.21
CA LEU A 454 29.64 -14.74 49.07
C LEU A 454 28.50 -13.92 49.68
N SER A 455 27.38 -14.55 50.04
CA SER A 455 26.20 -13.96 50.70
C SER A 455 26.22 -14.23 52.20
#